data_AF-D1P7L1-F1
#
_entry.id   AF-D1P7L1-F1
#
_cell.length_a   1.000
_cell.length_b   1.000
_cell.length_c   1.000
_cell.angle_alpha   90.00
_cell.angle_beta   90.00
_cell.angle_gamma   90.00
#
_symmetry.space_group_name_H-M   'P 1'
#
loop_
_entity.id
_entity.type
_entity.pdbx_description
1 polymer ?
#
loop_
_entity_poly.entity_id
_entity_poly.type
_entity_poly.pdbx_seq_one_letter_code
_entity_poly.pdbx_strand_id
1 'polypeptide(L)'
;MGSAAMKEKHNHGEKVDTAKIISFQSSLSSAHCKKRKSYDRYFNDGGTIEERTAALNRAAEMKTELLKCRKEEPNNQQLSGFIDYLREQDERILNMIFHLAKLSEKREMKFDDLNVAEQKQLITALNQIKALNALIPNQIAMPI
;
A
#
# COMPACT_ATOMS: atom_id res chain seq x y z
N MET A 1 -7.51 -46.70 -9.93
CA MET A 1 -6.11 -46.23 -9.85
C MET A 1 -5.99 -44.96 -10.68
N GLY A 2 -5.38 -43.90 -10.16
CA GLY A 2 -5.07 -42.68 -10.91
C GLY A 2 -5.30 -41.38 -10.14
N SER A 3 -4.53 -41.16 -9.07
CA SER A 3 -4.49 -39.88 -8.36
C SER A 3 -3.76 -38.84 -9.23
N ALA A 4 -4.45 -37.78 -9.63
CA ALA A 4 -3.83 -36.65 -10.33
C ALA A 4 -3.22 -35.70 -9.29
N ALA A 5 -1.97 -35.95 -8.91
CA ALA A 5 -1.18 -35.04 -8.09
C ALA A 5 -1.01 -33.70 -8.82
N MET A 6 -1.53 -32.62 -8.23
CA MET A 6 -1.18 -31.25 -8.61
C MET A 6 0.33 -31.07 -8.38
N LYS A 7 1.08 -30.87 -9.46
CA LYS A 7 2.49 -30.48 -9.39
C LYS A 7 2.58 -29.06 -8.84
N GLU A 8 3.17 -28.90 -7.65
CA GLU A 8 3.65 -27.61 -7.18
C GLU A 8 4.64 -27.04 -8.19
N LYS A 9 4.34 -25.87 -8.74
CA LYS A 9 5.30 -25.11 -9.54
C LYS A 9 6.26 -24.43 -8.55
N HIS A 10 7.49 -24.94 -8.46
CA HIS A 10 8.58 -24.21 -7.82
C HIS A 10 8.86 -22.92 -8.60
N ASN A 11 8.39 -21.79 -8.09
CA ASN A 11 8.77 -20.47 -8.58
C ASN A 11 10.16 -20.11 -8.05
N HIS A 12 11.15 -20.02 -8.94
CA HIS A 12 12.49 -19.51 -8.65
C HIS A 12 12.56 -18.00 -8.86
N GLY A 13 11.84 -17.24 -8.01
CA GLY A 13 11.94 -15.78 -7.98
C GLY A 13 13.19 -15.33 -7.24
N GLU A 14 14.01 -14.50 -7.89
CA GLU A 14 15.22 -13.90 -7.30
C GLU A 14 14.85 -12.94 -6.16
N LYS A 15 15.57 -13.00 -5.04
CA LYS A 15 15.40 -12.07 -3.90
C LYS A 15 16.02 -10.71 -4.24
N VAL A 16 15.25 -9.64 -4.11
CA VAL A 16 15.68 -8.28 -4.49
C VAL A 16 15.45 -7.31 -3.32
N ASP A 17 16.50 -6.58 -2.95
CA ASP A 17 16.51 -5.53 -1.91
C ASP A 17 15.76 -4.27 -2.39
N THR A 18 15.13 -3.56 -1.46
CA THR A 18 14.52 -2.22 -1.59
C THR A 18 15.41 -1.24 -2.36
N ALA A 19 16.74 -1.28 -2.18
CA ALA A 19 17.68 -0.47 -2.94
C ALA A 19 17.69 -0.80 -4.45
N LYS A 20 17.55 -2.09 -4.82
CA LYS A 20 17.43 -2.54 -6.21
C LYS A 20 16.06 -2.23 -6.80
N ILE A 21 15.00 -2.17 -5.99
CA ILE A 21 13.67 -1.70 -6.42
C ILE A 21 13.73 -0.21 -6.75
N ILE A 22 14.37 0.60 -5.91
CA ILE A 22 14.55 2.04 -6.12
C ILE A 22 15.42 2.31 -7.35
N SER A 23 16.54 1.60 -7.52
CA SER A 23 17.40 1.78 -8.70
C SER A 23 16.73 1.32 -10.01
N PHE A 24 15.95 0.24 -9.97
CA PHE A 24 15.12 -0.18 -11.09
C PHE A 24 14.06 0.86 -11.43
N GLN A 25 13.40 1.44 -10.43
CA GLN A 25 12.40 2.52 -10.61
C GLN A 25 13.05 3.81 -11.15
N SER A 26 14.24 4.17 -10.68
CA SER A 26 15.02 5.28 -11.24
C SER A 26 15.40 5.05 -12.71
N SER A 27 15.70 3.80 -13.09
CA SER A 27 15.98 3.39 -14.47
C SER A 27 14.73 3.27 -15.37
N LEU A 28 13.53 3.29 -14.79
CA LEU A 28 12.27 3.32 -15.54
C LEU A 28 11.87 4.72 -16.00
N SER A 29 12.52 5.77 -15.48
CA SER A 29 12.35 7.14 -15.98
C SER A 29 12.90 7.33 -17.40
N SER A 30 13.76 6.41 -17.89
CA SER A 30 14.44 6.53 -19.18
C SER A 30 14.22 5.37 -20.15
N ALA A 31 13.33 4.40 -19.89
CA ALA A 31 13.14 3.27 -20.79
C ALA A 31 11.68 2.83 -20.94
N HIS A 32 11.23 2.76 -22.20
CA HIS A 32 9.98 2.15 -22.62
C HIS A 32 9.66 0.85 -21.86
N CYS A 33 8.43 0.81 -21.32
CA CYS A 33 7.61 -0.34 -20.96
C CYS A 33 8.36 -1.67 -20.73
N LYS A 34 8.96 -1.84 -19.54
CA LYS A 34 9.42 -3.16 -19.07
C LYS A 34 8.31 -3.86 -18.27
N LYS A 35 8.06 -5.13 -18.60
CA LYS A 35 7.05 -6.00 -17.97
C LYS A 35 7.21 -6.04 -16.44
N ARG A 36 6.08 -5.98 -15.73
CA ARG A 36 6.00 -6.10 -14.26
C ARG A 36 6.61 -7.43 -13.81
N LYS A 37 7.63 -7.39 -12.95
CA LYS A 37 8.05 -8.54 -12.15
C LYS A 37 7.03 -8.73 -11.02
N SER A 38 6.50 -9.95 -10.85
CA SER A 38 5.69 -10.31 -9.69
C SER A 38 6.61 -10.60 -8.50
N TYR A 39 6.40 -9.90 -7.38
CA TYR A 39 7.12 -10.17 -6.14
C TYR A 39 6.25 -11.09 -5.27
N ASP A 40 6.80 -12.25 -4.91
CA ASP A 40 6.05 -13.41 -4.39
C ASP A 40 5.87 -13.42 -2.86
N ARG A 41 6.32 -12.37 -2.15
CA ARG A 41 6.08 -12.14 -0.70
C ARG A 41 6.71 -10.83 -0.24
N TYR A 42 6.07 -10.15 0.71
CA TYR A 42 6.69 -9.05 1.47
C TYR A 42 7.86 -9.59 2.31
N PHE A 43 8.98 -8.86 2.34
CA PHE A 43 10.14 -9.17 3.16
C PHE A 43 10.44 -7.98 4.08
N ASN A 44 10.56 -8.23 5.39
CA ASN A 44 11.06 -7.26 6.34
C ASN A 44 12.59 -7.18 6.17
N ASP A 45 13.08 -6.18 5.45
CA ASP A 45 14.50 -5.85 5.26
C ASP A 45 15.17 -5.22 6.50
N GLY A 46 14.47 -5.15 7.64
CA GLY A 46 14.97 -4.53 8.87
C GLY A 46 14.68 -3.03 9.00
N GLY A 47 14.06 -2.40 7.99
CA GLY A 47 13.68 -0.98 8.05
C GLY A 47 12.53 -0.69 9.03
N THR A 48 12.53 0.51 9.63
CA THR A 48 11.52 0.94 10.60
C THR A 48 10.15 1.17 9.97
N ILE A 49 9.10 1.29 10.80
CA ILE A 49 7.75 1.61 10.30
C ILE A 49 7.74 2.96 9.56
N GLU A 50 8.50 3.93 10.06
CA GLU A 50 8.64 5.26 9.47
C GLU A 50 9.29 5.19 8.08
N GLU A 51 10.40 4.47 7.95
CA GLU A 51 11.11 4.31 6.67
C GLU A 51 10.22 3.63 5.62
N ARG A 52 9.49 2.59 6.02
CA ARG A 52 8.54 1.87 5.17
C ARG A 52 7.37 2.76 4.75
N THR A 53 6.83 3.52 5.68
CA THR A 53 5.76 4.49 5.42
C THR A 53 6.24 5.54 4.42
N ALA A 54 7.44 6.08 4.60
CA ALA A 54 8.03 7.06 3.69
C ALA A 54 8.22 6.48 2.28
N ALA A 55 8.69 5.23 2.16
CA ALA A 55 8.82 4.55 0.88
C ALA A 55 7.46 4.34 0.18
N LEU A 56 6.42 3.95 0.93
CA LEU A 56 5.05 3.80 0.40
C LEU A 56 4.45 5.14 -0.03
N ASN A 57 4.68 6.22 0.74
CA ASN A 57 4.26 7.57 0.37
C ASN A 57 4.94 8.01 -0.93
N ARG A 58 6.27 7.83 -1.04
CA ARG A 58 7.02 8.14 -2.25
C ARG A 58 6.53 7.34 -3.46
N ALA A 59 6.18 6.07 -3.27
CA ALA A 59 5.60 5.25 -4.33
C ALA A 59 4.22 5.78 -4.80
N ALA A 60 3.39 6.27 -3.88
CA ALA A 60 2.10 6.90 -4.21
C ALA A 60 2.29 8.22 -4.99
N GLU A 61 3.30 9.02 -4.63
CA GLU A 61 3.68 10.23 -5.36
C GLU A 61 4.16 9.90 -6.78
N MET A 62 5.08 8.94 -6.93
CA MET A 62 5.56 8.47 -8.24
C MET A 62 4.42 7.94 -9.11
N LYS A 63 3.43 7.25 -8.53
CA LYS A 63 2.24 6.80 -9.27
C LYS A 63 1.46 8.00 -9.81
N THR A 64 1.32 9.05 -9.02
CA THR A 64 0.66 10.30 -9.43
C THR A 64 1.41 10.95 -10.60
N GLU A 65 2.73 11.05 -10.52
CA GLU A 65 3.59 11.57 -11.60
C GLU A 65 3.46 10.74 -12.88
N LEU A 66 3.50 9.41 -12.77
CA LEU A 66 3.34 8.51 -13.90
C LEU A 66 1.99 8.69 -14.60
N LEU A 67 0.90 8.83 -13.84
CA LEU A 67 -0.44 9.07 -14.41
C LEU A 67 -0.48 10.41 -15.15
N LYS A 68 0.10 11.47 -14.57
CA LYS A 68 0.24 12.77 -15.25
C LYS A 68 1.03 12.66 -16.55
N CYS A 69 2.15 11.93 -16.58
CA CYS A 69 2.91 11.69 -17.80
C CYS A 69 2.09 10.97 -18.89
N ARG A 70 1.12 10.14 -18.49
CA ARG A 70 0.20 9.43 -19.38
C ARG A 70 -1.03 10.23 -19.77
N LYS A 71 -1.16 11.48 -19.28
CA LYS A 71 -2.37 12.31 -19.41
C LYS A 71 -3.61 11.63 -18.79
N GLU A 72 -3.40 10.79 -17.79
CA GLU A 72 -4.45 10.19 -16.98
C GLU A 72 -4.62 11.04 -15.70
N GLU A 73 -5.86 11.32 -15.32
CA GLU A 73 -6.12 12.04 -14.07
C GLU A 73 -5.94 11.11 -12.86
N PRO A 74 -5.01 11.43 -11.93
CA PRO A 74 -4.90 10.69 -10.69
C PRO A 74 -6.16 10.90 -9.85
N ASN A 75 -6.95 9.85 -9.67
CA ASN A 75 -8.12 9.89 -8.80
C ASN A 75 -7.97 8.92 -7.62
N ASN A 76 -8.65 9.24 -6.53
CA ASN A 76 -8.71 8.47 -5.30
C ASN A 76 -10.11 7.88 -5.06
N GLN A 77 -10.88 7.60 -6.12
CA GLN A 77 -12.27 7.12 -5.99
C GLN A 77 -12.38 5.84 -5.16
N GLN A 78 -11.43 4.91 -5.33
CA GLN A 78 -11.37 3.69 -4.53
C GLN A 78 -11.14 3.97 -3.03
N LEU A 79 -10.34 5.00 -2.72
CA LEU A 79 -10.10 5.42 -1.34
C LEU A 79 -11.34 6.09 -0.77
N SER A 80 -12.00 6.97 -1.50
CA SER A 80 -13.27 7.59 -1.09
C SER A 80 -14.32 6.52 -0.76
N GLY A 81 -14.54 5.56 -1.65
CA GLY A 81 -15.46 4.44 -1.41
C GLY A 81 -15.04 3.53 -0.25
N PHE A 82 -13.75 3.36 0.01
CA PHE A 82 -13.26 2.61 1.18
C PHE A 82 -13.57 3.32 2.51
N ILE A 83 -13.43 4.64 2.56
CA ILE A 83 -13.78 5.46 3.73
C ILE A 83 -15.28 5.38 4.02
N ASP A 84 -16.12 5.47 2.99
CA ASP A 84 -17.57 5.34 3.13
C ASP A 84 -17.97 3.92 3.58
N TYR A 85 -17.36 2.89 3.01
CA TYR A 85 -17.54 1.50 3.46
C TYR A 85 -17.23 1.32 4.95
N LEU A 86 -16.07 1.83 5.42
CA LEU A 86 -15.71 1.69 6.84
C LEU A 86 -16.67 2.43 7.77
N ARG A 87 -17.23 3.56 7.32
CA ARG A 87 -18.22 4.31 8.09
C ARG A 87 -19.48 3.47 8.36
N GLU A 88 -19.89 2.65 7.40
CA GLU A 88 -21.05 1.77 7.54
C GLU A 88 -20.75 0.48 8.31
N GLN A 89 -19.53 -0.06 8.19
CA GLN A 89 -19.22 -1.41 8.67
C GLN A 89 -18.47 -1.46 10.00
N ASP A 90 -17.49 -0.57 10.23
CA ASP A 90 -16.78 -0.50 11.50
C ASP A 90 -16.17 0.89 11.72
N GLU A 91 -16.95 1.75 12.38
CA GLU A 91 -16.57 3.12 12.71
C GLU A 91 -15.30 3.18 13.58
N ARG A 92 -14.98 2.13 14.36
CA ARG A 92 -13.79 2.13 15.22
C ARG A 92 -12.52 2.07 14.39
N ILE A 93 -12.53 1.29 13.31
CA ILE A 93 -11.40 1.23 12.36
C ILE A 93 -11.25 2.58 11.66
N LEU A 94 -12.37 3.19 11.26
CA LEU A 94 -12.37 4.52 10.67
C LEU A 94 -11.77 5.56 11.62
N ASN A 95 -12.23 5.58 12.87
CA ASN A 95 -11.76 6.48 13.91
C ASN A 95 -10.27 6.32 14.19
N MET A 96 -9.76 5.08 14.19
CA MET A 96 -8.32 4.81 14.28
C MET A 96 -7.54 5.42 13.10
N ILE A 97 -8.02 5.27 11.87
CA ILE A 97 -7.37 5.84 10.68
C ILE A 97 -7.31 7.38 10.77
N PHE A 98 -8.43 8.02 11.12
CA PHE A 98 -8.48 9.47 11.29
C PHE A 98 -7.60 9.95 12.44
N HIS A 99 -7.49 9.17 13.52
CA HIS A 99 -6.58 9.47 14.61
C HIS A 99 -5.11 9.42 14.16
N LEU A 100 -4.70 8.37 13.44
CA LEU A 100 -3.35 8.25 12.87
C LEU A 100 -3.03 9.39 11.91
N ALA A 101 -4.02 9.85 11.14
CA ALA A 101 -3.88 11.00 10.24
C ALA A 101 -3.82 12.34 10.97
N LYS A 102 -4.02 12.39 12.29
CA LYS A 102 -4.18 13.62 13.10
C LYS A 102 -5.39 14.46 12.65
N LEU A 103 -6.48 13.78 12.30
CA LEU A 103 -7.72 14.35 11.77
C LEU A 103 -8.97 13.90 12.56
N SER A 104 -8.82 13.55 13.85
CA SER A 104 -9.93 13.05 14.69
C SER A 104 -11.18 13.94 14.69
N GLU A 105 -11.00 15.26 14.59
CA GLU A 105 -12.10 16.24 14.53
C GLU A 105 -12.84 16.26 13.19
N LYS A 106 -12.30 15.58 12.18
CA LYS A 106 -12.82 15.53 10.80
C LYS A 106 -13.32 14.14 10.39
N ARG A 107 -13.50 13.22 11.34
CA ARG A 107 -13.94 11.84 11.08
C ARG A 107 -15.27 11.72 10.32
N GLU A 108 -16.16 12.71 10.49
CA GLU A 108 -17.45 12.77 9.80
C GLU A 108 -17.34 13.28 8.35
N MET A 109 -16.21 13.90 7.97
CA MET A 109 -16.03 14.43 6.62
C MET A 109 -15.82 13.30 5.61
N LYS A 110 -16.35 13.48 4.40
CA LYS A 110 -16.02 12.59 3.29
C LYS A 110 -14.59 12.83 2.83
N PHE A 111 -13.98 11.83 2.23
CA PHE A 111 -12.62 11.96 1.70
C PHE A 111 -12.49 13.12 0.70
N ASP A 112 -13.48 13.27 -0.18
CA ASP A 112 -13.48 14.29 -1.23
C ASP A 112 -13.70 15.72 -0.68
N ASP A 113 -14.22 15.85 0.56
CA ASP A 113 -14.39 17.13 1.25
C ASP A 113 -13.11 17.58 1.99
N LEU A 114 -12.12 16.69 2.15
CA LEU A 114 -10.83 17.01 2.75
C LEU A 114 -9.99 17.82 1.76
N ASN A 115 -9.23 18.79 2.26
CA ASN A 115 -8.27 19.49 1.41
C ASN A 115 -7.08 18.58 1.05
N VAL A 116 -6.25 19.00 0.09
CA VAL A 116 -5.13 18.20 -0.42
C VAL A 116 -4.14 17.78 0.67
N ALA A 117 -3.88 18.63 1.67
CA ALA A 117 -2.96 18.30 2.76
C ALA A 117 -3.56 17.22 3.68
N GLU A 118 -4.86 17.31 3.95
CA GLU A 118 -5.61 16.35 4.76
C GLU A 118 -5.76 15.00 4.06
N GLN A 119 -6.04 15.01 2.76
CA GLN A 119 -6.03 13.79 1.94
C GLN A 119 -4.66 13.09 2.00
N LYS A 120 -3.55 13.85 1.93
CA LYS A 120 -2.20 13.30 2.08
C LYS A 120 -1.96 12.71 3.47
N GLN A 121 -2.46 13.35 4.53
CA GLN A 121 -2.37 12.80 5.89
C GLN A 121 -3.11 11.47 6.01
N LEU A 122 -4.32 11.37 5.42
CA LEU A 122 -5.10 10.14 5.41
C LEU A 122 -4.40 9.02 4.61
N ILE A 123 -3.87 9.34 3.43
CA ILE A 123 -3.08 8.39 2.63
C ILE A 123 -1.84 7.93 3.41
N THR A 124 -1.18 8.84 4.13
CA THR A 124 -0.03 8.50 4.98
C THR A 124 -0.41 7.56 6.10
N ALA A 125 -1.52 7.80 6.79
CA ALA A 125 -2.03 6.91 7.84
C ALA A 125 -2.32 5.49 7.29
N LEU A 126 -2.92 5.39 6.10
CA LEU A 126 -3.15 4.10 5.45
C LEU A 126 -1.84 3.40 5.05
N ASN A 127 -0.84 4.16 4.63
CA ASN A 127 0.48 3.61 4.33
C ASN A 127 1.23 3.17 5.61
N GLN A 128 1.02 3.83 6.75
CA GLN A 128 1.50 3.35 8.05
C GLN A 128 0.86 2.00 8.41
N ILE A 129 -0.46 1.86 8.22
CA ILE A 129 -1.15 0.59 8.43
C ILE A 129 -0.63 -0.49 7.49
N LYS A 130 -0.37 -0.18 6.21
CA LYS A 130 0.24 -1.13 5.26
C LYS A 130 1.64 -1.55 5.68
N ALA A 131 2.45 -0.59 6.15
CA ALA A 131 3.78 -0.88 6.67
C ALA A 131 3.70 -1.80 7.90
N LEU A 132 2.79 -1.51 8.83
CA LEU A 132 2.53 -2.33 10.02
C LEU A 132 2.02 -3.73 9.68
N ASN A 133 1.01 -3.84 8.81
CA ASN A 133 0.38 -5.11 8.42
C ASN A 133 1.41 -6.14 7.95
N ALA A 134 2.45 -5.64 7.31
CA ALA A 134 3.48 -6.48 6.75
C ALA A 134 4.51 -6.96 7.81
N LEU A 135 4.55 -6.32 8.99
CA LEU A 135 5.28 -6.75 10.17
C LEU A 135 4.48 -7.67 11.09
N ILE A 136 3.15 -7.76 10.91
CA ILE A 136 2.30 -8.65 11.72
C ILE A 136 2.75 -10.11 11.53
N PRO A 137 2.91 -10.90 12.60
CA PRO A 137 3.27 -12.31 12.48
C PRO A 137 2.28 -13.10 11.61
N ASN A 138 2.80 -13.92 10.69
CA ASN A 138 1.96 -14.79 9.85
C ASN A 138 1.34 -15.96 10.63
N GLN A 139 1.92 -16.30 11.79
CA GLN A 139 1.47 -17.39 12.65
C GLN A 139 0.89 -16.78 13.92
N ILE A 140 -0.44 -16.66 13.94
CA ILE A 140 -1.21 -16.22 15.11
C ILE A 140 -2.14 -17.37 15.47
N ALA A 141 -2.05 -17.86 16.71
CA ALA A 141 -2.92 -18.90 17.23
C ALA A 141 -3.91 -18.28 18.21
N MET A 142 -5.18 -18.69 18.14
CA MET A 142 -6.16 -18.35 19.16
C MET A 142 -5.87 -19.17 20.43
N PRO A 143 -5.83 -18.56 21.62
CA PRO A 143 -5.78 -19.31 22.85
C PRO A 143 -7.13 -20.00 23.06
N ILE A 144 -7.10 -21.32 23.24
CA ILE A 144 -8.26 -22.16 23.58
C ILE A 144 -8.16 -22.67 25.00
#